data_AF-A0A954I4H4-F1
#
_entry.id   AF-A0A954I4H4-F1
#
_cell.length_a   1.000
_cell.length_b   1.000
_cell.length_c   1.000
_cell.angle_alpha   90.00
_cell.angle_beta   90.00
_cell.angle_gamma   90.00
#
_symmetry.space_group_name_H-M   'P 1'
#
loop_
_entity.id
_entity.type
_entity.pdbx_description
1 polymer ?
#
loop_
_entity_poly.entity_id
_entity_poly.type
_entity_poly.pdbx_seq_one_letter_code
_entity_poly.pdbx_strand_id
1 'polypeptide(L)'
;MTRLKWWLGCFCLAAVAMAVRADDATVDDEECRLLDIPKCHIHVVDRALLAAERDGVLEEVSVKVGDVVTEGAALVRLRDAIAQAHFKHAQERAGSDVNVRYATEVMETAEEEFE
;
A
#
# COMPACT_ATOMS: atom_id res chain seq x y z
N MET A 1 19.81 -8.50 -54.44
CA MET A 1 20.62 -7.29 -54.74
C MET A 1 19.66 -6.19 -55.21
N THR A 2 18.95 -5.51 -54.30
CA THR A 2 19.36 -4.32 -53.52
C THR A 2 19.25 -2.99 -54.28
N ARG A 3 18.07 -2.61 -54.80
CA ARG A 3 17.81 -1.22 -55.29
C ARG A 3 16.34 -0.75 -55.18
N LEU A 4 15.57 -1.23 -54.20
CA LEU A 4 14.14 -0.86 -54.10
C LEU A 4 13.63 -0.71 -52.66
N LYS A 5 14.49 -0.28 -51.73
CA LYS A 5 14.15 -0.03 -50.31
C LYS A 5 14.67 1.32 -49.79
N TRP A 6 15.16 2.19 -50.67
CA TRP A 6 15.83 3.46 -50.31
C TRP A 6 15.13 4.72 -50.86
N TRP A 7 13.84 4.63 -51.17
CA TRP A 7 13.05 5.78 -51.64
C TRP A 7 11.81 6.09 -50.78
N LEU A 8 11.27 5.11 -50.04
CA LEU A 8 10.19 5.37 -49.07
C LEU A 8 10.68 5.83 -47.68
N GLY A 9 11.96 5.65 -47.36
CA GLY A 9 12.51 5.98 -46.04
C GLY A 9 12.81 7.48 -45.82
N CYS A 10 12.92 8.26 -46.89
CA CYS A 10 13.26 9.68 -46.81
C CYS A 10 12.03 10.60 -46.85
N PHE A 11 10.88 10.10 -47.33
CA PHE A 11 9.66 10.90 -47.41
C PHE A 11 8.88 10.95 -46.08
N CYS A 12 9.00 9.92 -45.23
CA CYS A 12 8.39 9.95 -43.89
C CYS A 12 9.20 10.78 -42.88
N LEU A 13 10.52 10.91 -43.02
CA LEU A 13 11.31 11.73 -42.09
C LEU A 13 11.12 13.24 -42.30
N ALA A 14 10.77 13.67 -43.52
CA ALA A 14 10.47 15.08 -43.81
C ALA A 14 9.04 15.47 -43.35
N ALA A 15 8.08 14.55 -43.38
CA ALA A 15 6.71 14.82 -42.92
C ALA A 15 6.60 14.88 -41.38
N VAL A 16 7.38 14.08 -40.66
CA VAL A 16 7.41 14.13 -39.18
C VAL A 16 8.11 15.39 -38.66
N ALA A 17 9.03 15.98 -39.43
CA ALA A 17 9.69 17.24 -39.07
C ALA A 17 8.77 18.48 -39.23
N MET A 18 7.63 18.37 -39.93
CA MET A 18 6.74 19.50 -40.23
C MET A 18 5.47 19.55 -39.38
N ALA A 19 5.27 18.59 -38.46
CA ALA A 19 4.08 18.49 -37.61
C ALA A 19 4.33 18.80 -36.12
N VAL A 20 5.56 19.11 -35.70
CA VAL A 20 5.79 19.72 -34.38
C VAL A 20 5.44 21.20 -34.50
N ARG A 21 4.13 21.49 -34.57
CA ARG A 21 3.64 22.77 -34.09
C ARG A 21 3.88 22.76 -32.59
N ALA A 22 4.84 23.58 -32.15
CA ALA A 22 4.87 24.06 -30.80
C ALA A 22 3.51 24.75 -30.56
N ASP A 23 2.61 24.06 -29.87
CA ASP A 23 1.59 24.71 -29.06
C ASP A 23 2.35 25.39 -27.91
N ASP A 24 3.07 26.46 -28.25
CA ASP A 24 3.38 27.50 -27.28
C ASP A 24 2.04 28.21 -27.09
N ALA A 25 1.22 27.61 -26.24
CA ALA A 25 0.09 28.29 -25.66
C ALA A 25 0.70 29.47 -24.94
N THR A 26 0.63 30.63 -25.60
CA THR A 26 0.85 31.92 -24.99
C THR A 26 -0.08 31.94 -23.79
N VAL A 27 0.48 31.72 -22.60
CA VAL A 27 -0.20 32.04 -21.35
C VAL A 27 -0.41 33.54 -21.47
N ASP A 28 -1.62 33.92 -21.86
CA ASP A 28 -2.05 35.29 -21.83
C ASP A 28 -1.70 35.81 -20.44
N ASP A 29 -0.94 36.91 -20.41
CA ASP A 29 -0.65 37.68 -19.21
C ASP A 29 -1.98 38.35 -18.81
N GLU A 30 -2.96 37.52 -18.40
CA GLU A 30 -4.17 37.98 -17.77
C GLU A 30 -3.71 38.80 -16.59
N GLU A 31 -4.10 40.08 -16.59
CA GLU A 31 -3.88 41.01 -15.49
C GLU A 31 -3.97 40.26 -14.18
N CYS A 32 -2.84 40.06 -13.50
CA CYS A 32 -2.78 39.41 -12.21
C CYS A 32 -3.47 40.33 -11.20
N ARG A 33 -4.80 40.26 -11.18
CA ARG A 33 -5.64 41.03 -10.27
C ARG A 33 -5.38 40.48 -8.89
N LEU A 34 -4.48 41.16 -8.18
CA LEU A 34 -4.20 40.96 -6.77
C LEU A 34 -5.50 41.19 -6.00
N LEU A 35 -6.22 40.11 -5.75
CA LEU A 35 -7.38 40.07 -4.89
C LEU A 35 -6.86 40.00 -3.45
N ASP A 36 -6.74 41.15 -2.80
CA ASP A 36 -6.44 41.23 -1.38
C ASP A 36 -7.67 40.74 -0.59
N ILE A 37 -7.56 39.54 -0.02
CA ILE A 37 -8.55 38.99 0.91
C ILE A 37 -8.01 39.27 2.31
N PRO A 38 -8.42 40.37 2.97
CA PRO A 38 -7.76 40.88 4.17
C PRO A 38 -7.86 39.94 5.38
N LYS A 39 -8.75 38.93 5.31
CA LYS A 39 -9.02 37.96 6.37
C LYS A 39 -9.47 36.62 5.78
N CYS A 40 -8.51 35.78 5.40
CA CYS A 40 -8.76 34.39 5.03
C CYS A 40 -8.50 33.47 6.24
N HIS A 41 -9.40 32.52 6.47
CA HIS A 41 -9.21 31.47 7.46
C HIS A 41 -9.03 30.14 6.74
N ILE A 42 -7.91 29.48 7.01
CA ILE A 42 -7.68 28.11 6.53
C ILE A 42 -8.31 27.17 7.53
N HIS A 43 -9.25 26.36 7.07
CA HIS A 43 -9.87 25.31 7.86
C HIS A 43 -9.33 23.96 7.42
N VAL A 44 -9.04 23.11 8.40
CA VAL A 44 -8.76 21.69 8.14
C VAL A 44 -10.08 21.06 7.65
N VAL A 45 -10.08 20.56 6.42
CA VAL A 45 -11.28 19.95 5.80
C VAL A 45 -11.65 18.66 6.52
N ASP A 46 -10.65 17.84 6.85
CA ASP A 46 -10.84 16.55 7.51
C ASP A 46 -9.75 16.29 8.56
N ARG A 47 -10.15 15.69 9.68
CA ARG A 47 -9.27 15.34 10.79
C ARG A 47 -9.66 13.95 11.30
N ALA A 48 -8.72 13.02 11.20
CA ALA A 48 -8.80 11.71 11.83
C ALA A 48 -8.05 11.69 13.17
N LEU A 49 -8.60 10.98 14.16
CA LEU A 49 -7.88 10.62 15.37
C LEU A 49 -7.40 9.18 15.22
N LEU A 50 -6.08 8.99 15.28
CA LEU A 50 -5.46 7.67 15.20
C LEU A 50 -5.26 7.12 16.61
N ALA A 51 -5.84 5.96 16.86
CA ALA A 51 -5.68 5.23 18.12
C ALA A 51 -5.33 3.77 17.82
N ALA A 52 -4.56 3.16 18.70
CA ALA A 52 -4.33 1.72 18.64
C ALA A 52 -5.54 0.98 19.25
N GLU A 53 -5.89 -0.16 18.68
CA GLU A 53 -6.96 -1.03 19.20
C GLU A 53 -6.59 -1.71 20.52
N ARG A 54 -5.29 -1.80 20.80
CA ARG A 54 -4.74 -2.51 21.96
C ARG A 54 -3.83 -1.57 22.73
N ASP A 55 -3.95 -1.62 24.05
CA ASP A 55 -3.02 -0.95 24.95
C ASP A 55 -1.63 -1.61 24.86
N GLY A 56 -0.58 -0.80 24.92
CA GLY A 56 0.78 -1.29 24.80
C GLY A 56 1.84 -0.22 24.93
N VAL A 57 3.10 -0.65 24.86
CA VAL A 57 4.26 0.25 24.86
C VAL A 57 4.68 0.50 23.43
N LEU A 58 4.84 1.76 23.04
CA LEU A 58 5.41 2.12 21.74
C LEU A 58 6.86 1.66 21.67
N GLU A 59 7.18 0.86 20.66
CA GLU A 59 8.54 0.43 20.35
C GLU A 59 9.21 1.41 19.39
N GLU A 60 8.46 1.91 18.41
CA GLU A 60 8.99 2.76 17.35
C GLU A 60 7.94 3.75 16.84
N VAL A 61 8.41 4.95 16.47
CA VAL A 61 7.62 6.01 15.83
C VAL A 61 8.39 6.44 14.58
N SER A 62 7.81 6.22 13.40
CA SER A 62 8.50 6.43 12.10
C SER A 62 8.22 7.81 11.49
N VAL A 63 7.32 8.60 12.09
CA VAL A 63 6.84 9.85 11.52
C VAL A 63 7.09 11.06 12.41
N LYS A 64 7.16 12.22 11.80
CA LYS A 64 7.30 13.52 12.45
C LYS A 64 6.17 14.47 12.04
N VAL A 65 5.99 15.52 12.84
CA VAL A 65 5.00 16.56 12.55
C VAL A 65 5.38 17.26 11.25
N GLY A 66 4.43 17.33 10.32
CA GLY A 66 4.60 17.92 9.00
C GLY A 66 4.87 16.90 7.89
N ASP A 67 5.08 15.63 8.22
CA ASP A 67 5.27 14.57 7.23
C ASP A 67 3.95 14.28 6.48
N VAL A 68 4.06 14.08 5.17
CA VAL A 68 2.94 13.62 4.34
C VAL A 68 2.92 12.09 4.38
N VAL A 69 1.78 11.52 4.75
CA VAL A 69 1.58 10.08 4.88
C VAL A 69 0.40 9.63 4.02
N THR A 70 0.45 8.39 3.54
CA THR A 70 -0.63 7.77 2.77
C THR A 70 -1.53 6.92 3.66
N GLU A 71 -2.74 6.64 3.19
CA GLU A 71 -3.63 5.67 3.84
C GLU A 71 -2.95 4.30 3.98
N GLY A 72 -3.17 3.64 5.12
CA GLY A 72 -2.57 2.33 5.44
C GLY A 72 -1.09 2.37 5.81
N ALA A 73 -0.44 3.53 5.83
CA ALA A 73 0.96 3.63 6.25
C ALA A 73 1.15 3.27 7.73
N ALA A 74 2.19 2.48 8.01
CA ALA A 74 2.59 2.15 9.38
C ALA A 74 3.33 3.33 10.02
N LEU A 75 2.66 4.03 10.94
CA LEU A 75 3.19 5.23 11.59
C LEU A 75 3.92 4.93 12.91
N VAL A 76 3.43 3.93 13.64
CA VAL A 76 3.91 3.55 14.96
C VAL A 76 3.86 2.04 15.11
N ARG A 77 4.81 1.48 15.86
CA ARG A 77 4.88 0.06 16.19
C ARG A 77 4.76 -0.11 17.70
N LEU A 78 3.82 -0.94 18.13
CA LEU A 78 3.72 -1.38 19.52
C LEU A 78 4.65 -2.56 19.74
N ARG A 79 5.27 -2.62 20.92
CA ARG A 79 6.05 -3.78 21.35
C ARG A 79 5.11 -4.97 21.55
N ASP A 80 5.32 -6.03 20.78
CA ASP A 80 4.37 -7.15 20.67
C ASP A 80 5.00 -8.54 20.92
N ALA A 81 6.24 -8.62 21.40
CA ALA A 81 6.97 -9.88 21.62
C ALA A 81 6.17 -10.91 22.43
N ILE A 82 5.47 -10.49 23.49
CA ILE A 82 4.62 -11.36 24.31
C ILE A 82 3.40 -11.84 23.51
N ALA A 83 2.76 -10.93 22.76
CA ALA A 83 1.60 -11.27 21.94
C ALA A 83 1.97 -12.26 20.82
N GLN A 84 3.13 -12.09 20.19
CA GLN A 84 3.66 -13.02 19.20
C GLN A 84 3.95 -14.40 19.80
N ALA A 85 4.55 -14.45 21.00
CA ALA A 85 4.80 -15.72 21.69
C ALA A 85 3.50 -16.46 22.03
N HIS A 86 2.49 -15.75 22.53
CA HIS A 86 1.17 -16.34 22.78
C HIS A 86 0.50 -16.81 21.49
N PHE A 87 0.57 -16.02 20.42
CA PHE A 87 0.03 -16.40 19.12
C PHE A 87 0.68 -17.69 18.60
N LYS A 88 2.01 -17.77 18.63
CA LYS A 88 2.76 -18.95 18.20
C LYS A 88 2.37 -20.19 19.01
N HIS A 89 2.32 -20.07 20.33
CA HIS A 89 1.94 -21.17 21.20
C HIS A 89 0.48 -21.60 21.02
N ALA A 90 -0.43 -20.65 20.78
CA ALA A 90 -1.82 -20.95 20.45
C ALA A 90 -1.94 -21.67 19.10
N GLN A 91 -1.15 -21.26 18.11
CA GLN A 91 -1.09 -21.91 16.80
C GLN A 91 -0.54 -23.35 16.91
N GLU A 92 0.52 -23.57 17.68
CA GLU A 92 1.06 -24.90 17.95
C GLU A 92 0.02 -25.82 18.63
N ARG A 93 -0.74 -25.29 19.60
CA ARG A 93 -1.82 -26.04 20.25
C ARG A 93 -3.00 -26.32 19.33
N ALA A 94 -3.40 -25.35 18.52
CA ALA A 94 -4.51 -25.49 17.58
C ALA A 94 -4.18 -26.47 16.44
N GLY A 95 -2.91 -26.55 16.05
CA GLY A 95 -2.43 -27.50 15.04
C GLY A 95 -2.17 -28.92 15.56
N SER A 96 -2.27 -29.16 16.87
CA SER A 96 -2.04 -30.47 17.46
C SER A 96 -3.24 -31.39 17.24
N ASP A 97 -3.03 -32.49 16.52
CA ASP A 97 -4.02 -33.52 16.23
C ASP A 97 -3.98 -34.70 17.22
N VAL A 98 -3.18 -34.60 18.29
CA VAL A 98 -2.92 -35.69 19.25
C VAL A 98 -4.21 -36.26 19.83
N ASN A 99 -5.17 -35.39 20.15
CA ASN A 99 -6.46 -35.84 20.70
C ASN A 99 -7.29 -36.61 19.68
N VAL A 100 -7.22 -36.23 18.40
CA VAL A 100 -7.94 -36.93 17.32
C VAL A 100 -7.33 -38.31 17.14
N ARG A 101 -5.99 -38.39 17.04
CA ARG A 101 -5.29 -39.66 16.91
C ARG A 101 -5.56 -40.59 18.09
N TYR A 102 -5.42 -40.08 19.32
CA TYR A 102 -5.71 -40.88 20.51
C TYR A 102 -7.15 -41.39 20.52
N ALA A 103 -8.12 -40.55 20.15
CA ALA A 103 -9.52 -40.98 20.05
C ALA A 103 -9.72 -42.08 18.99
N THR A 104 -9.07 -41.96 17.83
CA THR A 104 -9.12 -42.99 16.77
C THR A 104 -8.57 -44.32 17.25
N GLU A 105 -7.36 -44.34 17.82
CA GLU A 105 -6.71 -45.57 18.29
C GLU A 105 -7.50 -46.26 19.41
N VAL A 106 -8.13 -45.47 20.30
CA VAL A 106 -9.00 -46.00 21.36
C VAL A 106 -10.25 -46.65 20.79
N MET A 107 -10.85 -46.10 19.72
CA MET A 107 -12.00 -46.73 19.06
C MET A 107 -11.59 -48.01 18.35
N GLU A 108 -10.49 -48.00 17.59
CA GLU A 108 -9.99 -49.18 16.88
C GLU A 108 -9.69 -50.33 17.86
N THR A 109 -8.98 -50.04 18.97
CA THR A 109 -8.70 -51.04 20.00
C THR A 109 -9.99 -51.56 20.65
N ALA A 110 -10.96 -50.68 20.90
CA ALA A 110 -12.23 -51.11 21.49
C ALA A 110 -13.01 -52.04 20.55
N GLU A 111 -13.03 -51.77 19.25
CA GLU A 111 -13.67 -52.64 18.26
C GLU A 111 -13.01 -54.03 18.21
N GLU A 112 -11.67 -54.09 18.21
CA GLU A 112 -10.92 -55.35 18.25
C GLU A 112 -11.13 -56.16 19.53
N GLU A 113 -11.29 -55.51 20.69
CA GLU A 113 -11.53 -56.20 21.97
C GLU A 113 -12.94 -56.80 22.09
N PHE A 114 -13.91 -56.37 21.27
CA PHE A 114 -15.28 -56.88 21.30
C PHE A 114 -15.53 -58.07 20.36
N GLU A 115 -14.65 -58.34 19.38
CA GLU A 115 -14.69 -59.52 18.50
C GLU A 115 -14.00 -60.76 19.10
#